data_AF-A0A923QSB0-F1
#
_entry.id   AF-A0A923QSB0-F1
#
_cell.length_a   1.000
_cell.length_b   1.000
_cell.length_c   1.000
_cell.angle_alpha   90.00
_cell.angle_beta   90.00
_cell.angle_gamma   90.00
#
_symmetry.space_group_name_H-M   'P 1'
#
loop_
_entity.id
_entity.type
_entity.pdbx_description
1 polymer ?
#
loop_
_entity_poly.entity_id
_entity_poly.type
_entity_poly.pdbx_seq_one_letter_code
_entity_poly.pdbx_strand_id
1 'polypeptide(L)'
;MKKIIFILGSVLIILIGACSKSSNKNQYLQPHDANVMMDTMHAVMNRMEAMTMSHDPEIDFAKMMTMHHEGAISMANMELKAGKNDSLKRIAQKIITEQQKEIQQFKTILASLTVDNIDMDYMMEQMDGMKKMDAAMDVQLITGDIDNDFATLMMVHHQSAIDDASGYLHHGNNAQLKTIANNIINSQTMEIQELGNWLKTNRR
;
A
#
# COMPACT_ATOMS: atom_id res chain seq x y z
N MET A 1 -71.11 -33.66 -17.36
CA MET A 1 -69.70 -33.34 -17.03
C MET A 1 -69.52 -31.82 -17.05
N LYS A 2 -69.63 -31.15 -15.90
CA LYS A 2 -69.30 -29.72 -15.73
C LYS A 2 -68.15 -29.66 -14.73
N LYS A 3 -66.96 -29.27 -15.18
CA LYS A 3 -65.75 -29.19 -14.36
C LYS A 3 -65.81 -27.93 -13.50
N ILE A 4 -65.70 -28.11 -12.20
CA ILE A 4 -65.58 -27.07 -11.17
C ILE A 4 -64.13 -26.56 -11.22
N ILE A 5 -63.96 -25.25 -11.39
CA ILE A 5 -62.64 -24.59 -11.31
C ILE A 5 -62.52 -24.04 -9.88
N PHE A 6 -61.63 -24.64 -9.08
CA PHE A 6 -61.15 -24.05 -7.83
C PHE A 6 -59.95 -23.16 -8.16
N ILE A 7 -60.10 -21.84 -7.97
CA ILE A 7 -58.96 -20.91 -7.95
C ILE A 7 -58.50 -20.82 -6.50
N LEU A 8 -57.39 -21.50 -6.18
CA LEU A 8 -56.65 -21.26 -4.94
C LEU A 8 -56.00 -19.87 -5.04
N GLY A 9 -56.46 -18.93 -4.22
CA GLY A 9 -55.77 -17.67 -3.98
C GLY A 9 -54.44 -17.93 -3.29
N SER A 10 -53.34 -17.68 -4.00
CA SER A 10 -51.98 -17.71 -3.45
C SER A 10 -51.75 -16.40 -2.71
N VAL A 11 -51.80 -16.44 -1.37
CA VAL A 11 -51.36 -15.33 -0.52
C VAL A 11 -49.83 -15.30 -0.56
N LEU A 12 -49.28 -14.36 -1.32
CA LEU A 12 -47.85 -14.05 -1.33
C LEU A 12 -47.52 -13.30 -0.01
N ILE A 13 -46.97 -14.03 0.96
CA ILE A 13 -46.44 -13.43 2.19
C ILE A 13 -45.15 -12.71 1.82
N ILE A 14 -45.23 -11.37 1.69
CA ILE A 14 -44.06 -10.51 1.58
C ILE A 14 -43.44 -10.44 2.98
N LEU A 15 -42.47 -11.32 3.25
CA LEU A 15 -41.55 -11.15 4.37
C LEU A 15 -40.63 -9.98 4.02
N ILE A 16 -41.01 -8.78 4.44
CA ILE A 16 -40.13 -7.62 4.47
C ILE A 16 -39.09 -7.92 5.54
N GLY A 17 -37.97 -8.55 5.15
CA GLY A 17 -36.79 -8.63 5.98
C GLY A 17 -36.33 -7.21 6.27
N ALA A 18 -36.58 -6.74 7.49
CA ALA A 18 -35.98 -5.52 7.98
C ALA A 18 -34.46 -5.70 7.97
N CYS A 19 -33.79 -5.15 6.95
CA CYS A 19 -32.35 -4.91 7.03
C CYS A 19 -32.13 -4.02 8.24
N SER A 20 -31.58 -4.57 9.32
CA SER A 20 -30.96 -3.75 10.36
C SER A 20 -29.77 -3.06 9.71
N LYS A 21 -29.96 -1.82 9.27
CA LYS A 21 -28.86 -0.88 9.11
C LYS A 21 -28.28 -0.68 10.50
N SER A 22 -27.29 -1.50 10.86
CA SER A 22 -26.30 -1.12 11.86
C SER A 22 -25.49 0.02 11.24
N SER A 23 -26.05 1.22 11.25
CA SER A 23 -25.24 2.43 11.10
C SER A 23 -24.51 2.58 12.42
N ASN A 24 -23.27 2.10 12.48
CA ASN A 24 -22.38 2.43 13.59
C ASN A 24 -22.08 3.94 13.51
N LYS A 25 -22.98 4.73 14.08
CA LYS A 25 -22.84 6.19 14.22
C LYS A 25 -21.81 6.42 15.33
N ASN A 26 -20.51 6.37 14.98
CA ASN A 26 -19.38 7.01 15.68
C ASN A 26 -18.01 6.62 15.11
N GLN A 27 -17.86 6.41 13.80
CA GLN A 27 -16.51 6.46 13.21
C GLN A 27 -16.12 7.92 13.01
N TYR A 28 -15.29 8.44 13.91
CA TYR A 28 -14.67 9.75 13.74
C TYR A 28 -13.65 9.62 12.60
N LEU A 29 -13.94 10.23 11.44
CA LEU A 29 -12.94 10.35 10.39
C LEU A 29 -11.98 11.45 10.81
N GLN A 30 -10.71 11.10 10.88
CA GLN A 30 -9.65 12.07 11.16
C GLN A 30 -9.35 12.84 9.87
N PRO A 31 -9.07 14.16 9.95
CA PRO A 31 -8.51 14.87 8.80
C PRO A 31 -7.22 14.20 8.32
N HIS A 32 -7.05 14.13 6.99
CA HIS A 32 -5.92 13.49 6.32
C HIS A 32 -4.56 13.93 6.92
N ASP A 33 -4.32 15.23 6.98
CA ASP A 33 -3.06 15.83 7.46
C ASP A 33 -2.95 15.91 8.99
N ALA A 34 -3.91 15.36 9.73
CA ALA A 34 -3.79 15.24 11.18
C ALA A 34 -3.18 13.89 11.60
N ASN A 35 -2.92 12.99 10.65
CA ASN A 35 -2.40 11.65 10.92
C ASN A 35 -0.89 11.59 10.86
N VAL A 36 -0.28 11.10 11.94
CA VAL A 36 1.18 11.02 12.07
C VAL A 36 1.87 10.11 11.05
N MET A 37 1.18 9.07 10.56
CA MET A 37 1.69 8.22 9.48
C MET A 37 1.58 8.94 8.14
N MET A 38 0.48 9.68 7.89
CA MET A 38 0.36 10.53 6.71
C MET A 38 1.43 11.62 6.67
N ASP A 39 1.70 12.28 7.80
CA ASP A 39 2.79 13.26 7.90
C ASP A 39 4.15 12.65 7.51
N THR A 40 4.38 11.40 7.90
CA THR A 40 5.59 10.65 7.54
C THR A 40 5.63 10.37 6.04
N MET A 41 4.52 9.96 5.45
CA MET A 41 4.42 9.72 4.01
C MET A 41 4.66 11.01 3.22
N HIS A 42 4.03 12.13 3.60
CA HIS A 42 4.27 13.44 2.98
C HIS A 42 5.74 13.88 3.10
N ALA A 43 6.37 13.68 4.27
CA ALA A 43 7.77 14.01 4.45
C ALA A 43 8.69 13.20 3.53
N VAL A 44 8.40 11.91 3.32
CA VAL A 44 9.15 11.05 2.39
C VAL A 44 8.88 11.46 0.95
N MET A 45 7.62 11.73 0.56
CA MET A 45 7.28 12.22 -0.77
C MET A 45 8.03 13.51 -1.10
N ASN A 46 8.03 14.50 -0.20
CA ASN A 46 8.78 15.74 -0.38
C ASN A 46 10.29 15.50 -0.59
N ARG A 47 10.87 14.51 0.10
CA ARG A 47 12.28 14.13 -0.10
C ARG A 47 12.51 13.47 -1.45
N MET A 48 11.58 12.62 -1.89
CA MET A 48 11.63 11.95 -3.20
C MET A 48 11.49 12.97 -4.34
N GLU A 49 10.57 13.93 -4.24
CA GLU A 49 10.40 15.01 -5.22
C GLU A 49 11.60 15.96 -5.29
N ALA A 50 12.28 16.19 -4.16
CA ALA A 50 13.48 17.00 -4.10
C ALA A 50 14.75 16.26 -4.57
N MET A 51 14.66 14.95 -4.86
CA MET A 51 15.81 14.18 -5.31
C MET A 51 16.25 14.65 -6.71
N THR A 52 17.55 14.88 -6.89
CA THR A 52 18.11 15.06 -8.23
C THR A 52 18.16 13.71 -8.95
N MET A 53 17.31 13.57 -9.97
CA MET A 53 17.26 12.40 -10.84
C MET A 53 18.52 12.27 -11.68
N SER A 54 19.04 11.05 -11.81
CA SER A 54 20.09 10.75 -12.79
C SER A 54 19.52 10.43 -14.18
N HIS A 55 18.23 10.10 -14.22
CA HIS A 55 17.51 9.51 -15.34
C HIS A 55 18.05 8.13 -15.75
N ASP A 56 18.84 7.50 -14.88
CA ASP A 56 19.36 6.15 -15.06
C ASP A 56 18.51 5.19 -14.23
N PRO A 57 17.84 4.20 -14.87
CA PRO A 57 16.90 3.32 -14.18
C PRO A 57 17.50 2.60 -12.97
N GLU A 58 18.75 2.14 -13.08
CA GLU A 58 19.42 1.41 -12.01
C GLU A 58 19.65 2.29 -10.78
N ILE A 59 20.12 3.52 -11.01
CA ILE A 59 20.44 4.45 -9.93
C ILE A 59 19.16 5.02 -9.30
N ASP A 60 18.23 5.47 -10.14
CA ASP A 60 17.03 6.15 -9.66
C ASP A 60 16.07 5.18 -8.97
N PHE A 61 15.88 3.96 -9.49
CA PHE A 61 15.12 2.91 -8.78
C PHE A 61 15.69 2.63 -7.39
N ALA A 62 17.00 2.39 -7.30
CA ALA A 62 17.62 2.02 -6.03
C ALA A 62 17.57 3.17 -5.00
N LYS A 63 17.72 4.43 -5.43
CA LYS A 63 17.61 5.59 -4.55
C LYS A 63 16.17 5.83 -4.10
N MET A 64 15.22 5.79 -5.03
CA MET A 64 13.80 6.02 -4.76
C MET A 64 13.25 4.95 -3.83
N MET A 65 13.48 3.67 -4.13
CA MET A 65 13.03 2.56 -3.29
C MET A 65 13.68 2.58 -1.90
N THR A 66 14.93 3.06 -1.79
CA THR A 66 15.57 3.26 -0.47
C THR A 66 14.79 4.27 0.39
N MET A 67 14.46 5.45 -0.15
CA MET A 67 13.66 6.45 0.58
C MET A 67 12.24 5.97 0.87
N HIS A 68 11.65 5.25 -0.09
CA HIS A 68 10.32 4.66 0.04
C HIS A 68 10.25 3.65 1.20
N HIS A 69 11.25 2.77 1.30
CA HIS A 69 11.39 1.82 2.41
C HIS A 69 11.64 2.50 3.76
N GLU A 70 12.40 3.60 3.81
CA GLU A 70 12.55 4.39 5.05
C GLU A 70 11.19 4.88 5.57
N GLY A 71 10.26 5.23 4.67
CA GLY A 71 8.89 5.60 5.01
C GLY A 71 8.09 4.45 5.63
N ALA A 72 8.11 3.26 5.01
CA ALA A 72 7.43 2.08 5.55
C ALA A 72 8.01 1.64 6.91
N ILE A 73 9.32 1.64 7.07
CA ILE A 73 9.98 1.36 8.36
C ILE A 73 9.52 2.36 9.43
N SER A 74 9.39 3.64 9.08
CA SER A 74 8.92 4.68 10.01
C SER A 74 7.49 4.42 10.46
N MET A 75 6.57 4.12 9.53
CA MET A 75 5.18 3.76 9.87
C MET A 75 5.10 2.46 10.70
N ALA A 76 5.86 1.44 10.34
CA ALA A 76 5.91 0.19 11.08
C ALA A 76 6.43 0.37 12.52
N ASN A 77 7.40 1.25 12.74
CA ASN A 77 7.86 1.59 14.09
C ASN A 77 6.77 2.30 14.92
N MET A 78 5.92 3.12 14.29
CA MET A 78 4.77 3.73 14.98
C MET A 78 3.77 2.67 15.42
N GLU A 79 3.46 1.70 14.55
CA GLU A 79 2.59 0.57 14.88
C GLU A 79 3.17 -0.30 16.03
N LEU A 80 4.46 -0.62 16.00
CA LEU A 80 5.11 -1.34 17.09
C LEU A 80 4.97 -0.60 18.43
N LYS A 81 5.16 0.72 18.40
CA LYS A 81 5.16 1.59 19.58
C LYS A 81 3.75 1.78 20.17
N ALA A 82 2.76 2.07 19.34
CA ALA A 82 1.45 2.55 19.79
C ALA A 82 0.27 1.65 19.37
N GLY A 83 0.49 0.70 18.47
CA GLY A 83 -0.48 -0.32 18.08
C GLY A 83 -0.93 -1.17 19.26
N LYS A 84 -2.11 -1.76 19.13
CA LYS A 84 -2.74 -2.63 20.13
C LYS A 84 -2.95 -4.04 19.62
N ASN A 85 -2.88 -4.26 18.30
CA ASN A 85 -3.07 -5.58 17.72
C ASN A 85 -1.74 -6.34 17.57
N ASP A 86 -1.59 -7.46 18.29
CA ASP A 86 -0.37 -8.28 18.23
C ASP A 86 -0.07 -8.82 16.82
N SER A 87 -1.10 -9.04 15.99
CA SER A 87 -0.90 -9.52 14.62
C SER A 87 -0.30 -8.43 13.74
N LEU A 88 -0.78 -7.19 13.83
CA LEU A 88 -0.22 -6.08 13.09
C LEU A 88 1.19 -5.74 13.56
N LYS A 89 1.47 -5.80 14.86
CA LYS A 89 2.84 -5.66 15.36
C LYS A 89 3.80 -6.70 14.78
N ARG A 90 3.35 -7.95 14.61
CA ARG A 90 4.18 -8.98 13.95
C ARG A 90 4.42 -8.65 12.48
N ILE A 91 3.39 -8.20 11.76
CA ILE A 91 3.53 -7.75 10.36
C ILE A 91 4.49 -6.56 10.27
N ALA A 92 4.34 -5.55 11.14
CA ALA A 92 5.22 -4.39 11.21
C ALA A 92 6.70 -4.79 11.45
N GLN A 93 6.95 -5.72 12.39
CA GLN A 93 8.30 -6.22 12.63
C GLN A 93 8.90 -6.97 11.43
N LYS A 94 8.08 -7.72 10.69
CA LYS A 94 8.47 -8.40 9.45
C LYS A 94 8.88 -7.38 8.39
N ILE A 95 8.02 -6.40 8.11
CA ILE A 95 8.27 -5.30 7.17
C ILE A 95 9.60 -4.59 7.50
N ILE A 96 9.83 -4.24 8.77
CA ILE A 96 11.09 -3.60 9.19
C ILE A 96 12.29 -4.47 8.84
N THR A 97 12.23 -5.76 9.16
CA THR A 97 13.35 -6.69 8.94
C THR A 97 13.66 -6.86 7.46
N GLU A 98 12.63 -7.04 6.64
CA GLU A 98 12.77 -7.28 5.19
C GLU A 98 13.25 -6.02 4.48
N GLN A 99 12.63 -4.86 4.74
CA GLN A 99 13.00 -3.62 4.08
C GLN A 99 14.37 -3.07 4.53
N GLN A 100 14.79 -3.30 5.78
CA GLN A 100 16.17 -2.97 6.21
C GLN A 100 17.21 -3.78 5.42
N LYS A 101 16.92 -5.05 5.16
CA LYS A 101 17.79 -5.91 4.35
C LYS A 101 17.86 -5.40 2.91
N GLU A 102 16.73 -5.04 2.31
CA GLU A 102 16.66 -4.51 0.94
C GLU A 102 17.39 -3.16 0.81
N ILE A 103 17.24 -2.25 1.79
CA ILE A 103 18.03 -1.00 1.86
C ILE A 103 19.53 -1.29 1.84
N GLN A 104 19.99 -2.30 2.58
CA GLN A 104 21.42 -2.64 2.59
C GLN A 104 21.87 -3.20 1.24
N GLN A 105 21.01 -3.95 0.54
CA GLN A 105 21.29 -4.44 -0.81
C GLN A 105 21.37 -3.28 -1.80
N PHE A 106 20.41 -2.34 -1.79
CA PHE A 106 20.44 -1.14 -2.63
C PHE A 106 21.70 -0.31 -2.39
N LYS A 107 22.06 -0.04 -1.13
CA LYS A 107 23.31 0.69 -0.80
C LYS A 107 24.56 0.01 -1.34
N THR A 108 24.60 -1.32 -1.27
CA THR A 108 25.74 -2.10 -1.77
C THR A 108 25.84 -2.02 -3.29
N ILE A 109 24.71 -2.15 -3.99
CA ILE A 109 24.67 -2.07 -5.45
C ILE A 109 25.00 -0.65 -5.91
N LEU A 110 24.39 0.38 -5.31
CA LEU A 110 24.63 1.79 -5.63
C LEU A 110 26.11 2.18 -5.53
N ALA A 111 26.85 1.62 -4.57
CA ALA A 111 28.28 1.87 -4.43
C ALA A 111 29.13 1.35 -5.61
N SER A 112 28.57 0.48 -6.45
CA SER A 112 29.22 -0.09 -7.65
C SER A 112 28.72 0.48 -8.97
N LEU A 113 27.62 1.25 -8.96
CA LEU A 113 27.00 1.78 -10.18
C LEU A 113 27.65 3.09 -10.63
N THR A 114 27.73 3.28 -11.94
CA THR A 114 27.95 4.56 -12.62
C THR A 114 26.72 4.89 -13.47
N VAL A 115 26.53 6.17 -13.79
CA VAL A 115 25.47 6.59 -14.71
C VAL A 115 25.89 6.15 -16.11
N ASP A 116 25.22 5.14 -16.64
CA ASP A 116 25.63 4.46 -17.86
C ASP A 116 24.51 4.45 -18.92
N ASN A 117 23.24 4.65 -18.52
CA ASN A 117 22.10 4.63 -19.43
C ASN A 117 21.02 5.64 -19.01
N ILE A 118 20.81 6.67 -19.82
CA ILE A 118 19.69 7.60 -19.61
C ILE A 118 18.44 7.07 -20.31
N ASP A 119 17.36 6.92 -19.55
CA ASP A 119 16.05 6.49 -20.03
C ASP A 119 14.95 7.46 -19.58
N MET A 120 14.47 8.25 -20.53
CA MET A 120 13.41 9.24 -20.28
C MET A 120 12.02 8.61 -20.19
N ASP A 121 11.82 7.43 -20.78
CA ASP A 121 10.55 6.70 -20.69
C ASP A 121 10.40 6.12 -19.27
N TYR A 122 11.49 5.61 -18.68
CA TYR A 122 11.52 5.20 -17.27
C TYR A 122 11.18 6.37 -16.33
N MET A 123 11.77 7.55 -16.56
CA MET A 123 11.46 8.74 -15.78
C MET A 123 9.97 9.08 -15.86
N MET A 124 9.37 9.03 -17.05
CA MET A 124 7.94 9.29 -17.24
C MET A 124 7.06 8.24 -16.54
N GLU A 125 7.42 6.95 -16.60
CA GLU A 125 6.69 5.88 -15.91
C GLU A 125 6.76 6.05 -14.38
N GLN A 126 7.93 6.40 -13.83
CA GLN A 126 8.08 6.66 -12.41
C GLN A 126 7.26 7.89 -11.96
N MET A 127 7.20 8.95 -12.77
CA MET A 127 6.34 10.10 -12.50
C MET A 127 4.84 9.73 -12.51
N ASP A 128 4.41 8.82 -13.37
CA ASP A 128 3.03 8.32 -13.39
C ASP A 128 2.72 7.50 -12.13
N GLY A 129 3.66 6.62 -11.72
CA GLY A 129 3.56 5.86 -10.48
C GLY A 129 3.42 6.76 -9.24
N MET A 130 4.23 7.82 -9.14
CA MET A 130 4.12 8.78 -8.04
C MET A 130 2.77 9.52 -8.04
N LYS A 131 2.27 9.96 -9.19
CA LYS A 131 0.94 10.61 -9.30
C LYS A 131 -0.19 9.66 -8.92
N LYS A 132 -0.10 8.39 -9.30
CA LYS A 132 -1.07 7.36 -8.94
C LYS A 132 -1.07 7.12 -7.43
N MET A 133 0.10 7.07 -6.80
CA MET A 133 0.23 6.96 -5.35
C MET A 133 -0.38 8.16 -4.64
N ASP A 134 -0.06 9.38 -5.07
CA ASP A 134 -0.60 10.64 -4.53
C ASP A 134 -2.14 10.64 -4.56
N ALA A 135 -2.73 10.38 -5.73
CA ALA A 135 -4.18 10.28 -5.89
C ALA A 135 -4.80 9.15 -5.06
N ALA A 136 -4.08 8.03 -4.84
CA ALA A 136 -4.56 6.93 -4.01
C ALA A 136 -4.52 7.28 -2.52
N MET A 137 -3.52 8.05 -2.07
CA MET A 137 -3.41 8.49 -0.68
C MET A 137 -4.51 9.49 -0.32
N ASP A 138 -4.79 10.45 -1.19
CA ASP A 138 -5.81 11.50 -1.00
C ASP A 138 -7.22 10.97 -0.68
N VAL A 139 -7.52 9.75 -1.15
CA VAL A 139 -8.86 9.14 -1.01
C VAL A 139 -8.94 8.13 0.14
N GLN A 140 -7.87 7.92 0.90
CA GLN A 140 -7.89 6.98 2.03
C GLN A 140 -8.73 7.51 3.19
N LEU A 141 -9.50 6.60 3.79
CA LEU A 141 -10.31 6.90 4.98
C LEU A 141 -9.44 6.68 6.22
N ILE A 142 -9.10 7.78 6.88
CA ILE A 142 -8.32 7.76 8.12
C ILE A 142 -9.26 7.84 9.32
N THR A 143 -9.07 6.91 10.25
CA THR A 143 -9.97 6.70 11.39
C THR A 143 -9.41 7.24 12.71
N GLY A 144 -8.09 7.43 12.79
CA GLY A 144 -7.37 7.71 14.03
C GLY A 144 -7.13 6.47 14.91
N ASP A 145 -7.67 5.29 14.53
CA ASP A 145 -7.22 4.02 15.11
C ASP A 145 -5.93 3.61 14.40
N ILE A 146 -4.81 3.67 15.13
CA ILE A 146 -3.49 3.36 14.60
C ILE A 146 -3.40 1.98 13.94
N ASP A 147 -4.11 0.98 14.47
CA ASP A 147 -4.11 -0.37 13.90
C ASP A 147 -4.76 -0.35 12.49
N ASN A 148 -5.89 0.37 12.36
CA ASN A 148 -6.64 0.50 11.11
C ASN A 148 -5.89 1.36 10.10
N ASP A 149 -5.40 2.51 10.54
CA ASP A 149 -4.69 3.47 9.70
C ASP A 149 -3.37 2.87 9.20
N PHE A 150 -2.63 2.13 10.04
CA PHE A 150 -1.43 1.40 9.62
C PHE A 150 -1.73 0.42 8.48
N ALA A 151 -2.75 -0.43 8.65
CA ALA A 151 -3.08 -1.42 7.64
C ALA A 151 -3.55 -0.77 6.33
N THR A 152 -4.37 0.28 6.42
CA THR A 152 -4.88 1.02 5.26
C THR A 152 -3.76 1.71 4.49
N LEU A 153 -2.90 2.45 5.19
CA LEU A 153 -1.83 3.23 4.58
C LEU A 153 -0.69 2.36 4.05
N MET A 154 -0.33 1.31 4.79
CA MET A 154 0.73 0.39 4.34
C MET A 154 0.31 -0.37 3.07
N MET A 155 -0.98 -0.65 2.86
CA MET A 155 -1.44 -1.25 1.60
C MET A 155 -1.22 -0.31 0.40
N VAL A 156 -1.54 0.98 0.53
CA VAL A 156 -1.34 1.98 -0.54
C VAL A 156 0.16 2.19 -0.79
N HIS A 157 0.93 2.33 0.29
CA HIS A 157 2.38 2.42 0.23
C HIS A 157 2.97 1.22 -0.52
N HIS A 158 2.58 0.01 -0.17
CA HIS A 158 3.08 -1.18 -0.85
C HIS A 158 2.67 -1.29 -2.31
N GLN A 159 1.46 -0.84 -2.67
CA GLN A 159 1.06 -0.82 -4.07
C GLN A 159 1.98 0.07 -4.92
N SER A 160 2.40 1.23 -4.38
CA SER A 160 3.32 2.11 -5.09
C SER A 160 4.73 1.52 -5.26
N ALA A 161 5.21 0.71 -4.29
CA ALA A 161 6.48 0.00 -4.44
C ALA A 161 6.40 -1.12 -5.50
N ILE A 162 5.26 -1.82 -5.59
CA ILE A 162 5.02 -2.81 -6.65
C ILE A 162 5.02 -2.13 -8.02
N ASP A 163 4.38 -0.97 -8.14
CA ASP A 163 4.32 -0.21 -9.38
C ASP A 163 5.73 0.27 -9.79
N ASP A 164 6.52 0.84 -8.88
CA ASP A 164 7.90 1.29 -9.16
C ASP A 164 8.84 0.12 -9.50
N ALA A 165 8.73 -1.00 -8.77
CA ALA A 165 9.49 -2.22 -9.09
C ALA A 165 9.11 -2.79 -10.46
N SER A 166 7.84 -2.71 -10.85
CA SER A 166 7.37 -3.15 -12.17
C SER A 166 7.93 -2.26 -13.28
N GLY A 167 7.90 -0.94 -13.11
CA GLY A 167 8.53 0.00 -14.04
C GLY A 167 10.03 -0.25 -14.20
N TYR A 168 10.75 -0.52 -13.10
CA TYR A 168 12.14 -0.92 -13.19
C TYR A 168 12.34 -2.22 -14.00
N LEU A 169 11.43 -3.21 -13.92
CA LEU A 169 11.54 -4.43 -14.73
C LEU A 169 11.35 -4.19 -16.23
N HIS A 170 10.62 -3.15 -16.62
CA HIS A 170 10.47 -2.75 -18.03
C HIS A 170 11.76 -2.13 -18.60
N HIS A 171 12.49 -1.35 -17.79
CA HIS A 171 13.58 -0.49 -18.26
C HIS A 171 14.99 -0.91 -17.84
N GLY A 172 15.14 -1.38 -16.60
CA GLY A 172 16.43 -1.71 -16.01
C GLY A 172 17.05 -2.97 -16.62
N ASN A 173 18.36 -3.13 -16.45
CA ASN A 173 19.12 -4.27 -16.96
C ASN A 173 20.01 -4.94 -15.91
N ASN A 174 20.26 -4.28 -14.77
CA ASN A 174 21.05 -4.89 -13.69
C ASN A 174 20.33 -6.12 -13.10
N ALA A 175 20.97 -7.29 -13.21
CA ALA A 175 20.40 -8.57 -12.81
C ALA A 175 20.09 -8.68 -11.30
N GLN A 176 20.92 -8.07 -10.44
CA GLN A 176 20.68 -8.07 -8.99
C GLN A 176 19.48 -7.18 -8.65
N LEU A 177 19.38 -6.00 -9.24
CA LEU A 177 18.21 -5.14 -9.07
C LEU A 177 16.94 -5.76 -9.63
N LYS A 178 16.99 -6.49 -10.76
CA LYS A 178 15.82 -7.25 -11.27
C LYS A 178 15.38 -8.32 -10.28
N THR A 179 16.34 -8.99 -9.63
CA THR A 179 16.04 -9.97 -8.59
C THR A 179 15.36 -9.31 -7.39
N ILE A 180 15.87 -8.16 -6.93
CA ILE A 180 15.28 -7.41 -5.82
C ILE A 180 13.88 -6.90 -6.19
N ALA A 181 13.69 -6.34 -7.38
CA ALA A 181 12.39 -5.86 -7.86
C ALA A 181 11.33 -6.99 -7.88
N ASN A 182 11.68 -8.17 -8.39
CA ASN A 182 10.78 -9.33 -8.34
C ASN A 182 10.48 -9.76 -6.90
N ASN A 183 11.46 -9.70 -5.99
CA ASN A 183 11.22 -10.03 -4.58
C ASN A 183 10.26 -9.04 -3.93
N ILE A 184 10.43 -7.73 -4.17
CA ILE A 184 9.55 -6.67 -3.70
C ILE A 184 8.12 -6.90 -4.20
N ILE A 185 7.94 -7.16 -5.51
CA ILE A 185 6.61 -7.42 -6.08
C ILE A 185 5.95 -8.59 -5.35
N ASN A 186 6.68 -9.68 -5.14
CA ASN A 186 6.14 -10.88 -4.49
C ASN A 186 5.82 -10.65 -3.00
N SER A 187 6.76 -10.11 -2.22
CA SER A 187 6.59 -9.92 -0.78
C SER A 187 5.48 -8.91 -0.49
N GLN A 188 5.51 -7.76 -1.15
CA GLN A 188 4.55 -6.70 -0.88
C GLN A 188 3.14 -7.05 -1.40
N THR A 189 3.02 -7.87 -2.45
CA THR A 189 1.71 -8.44 -2.84
C THR A 189 1.13 -9.32 -1.73
N MET A 190 1.94 -10.16 -1.10
CA MET A 190 1.49 -10.99 0.02
C MET A 190 1.10 -10.13 1.24
N GLU A 191 1.88 -9.09 1.54
CA GLU A 191 1.62 -8.20 2.67
C GLU A 191 0.34 -7.38 2.47
N ILE A 192 0.07 -6.89 1.26
CA ILE A 192 -1.22 -6.26 0.93
C ILE A 192 -2.40 -7.21 1.20
N GLN A 193 -2.25 -8.49 0.84
CA GLN A 193 -3.29 -9.49 1.11
C GLN A 193 -3.47 -9.74 2.61
N GLU A 194 -2.38 -9.85 3.37
CA GLU A 194 -2.42 -10.03 4.82
C GLU A 194 -3.11 -8.86 5.53
N LEU A 195 -2.71 -7.62 5.21
CA LEU A 195 -3.31 -6.39 5.76
C LEU A 195 -4.78 -6.25 5.35
N GLY A 196 -5.11 -6.49 4.08
CA GLY A 196 -6.48 -6.45 3.60
C GLY A 196 -7.38 -7.50 4.24
N ASN A 197 -6.86 -8.70 4.50
CA ASN A 197 -7.58 -9.74 5.24
C ASN A 197 -7.77 -9.37 6.72
N TRP A 198 -6.76 -8.73 7.32
CA TRP A 198 -6.87 -8.21 8.67
C TRP A 198 -7.97 -7.15 8.77
N LEU A 199 -8.01 -6.16 7.86
CA LEU A 199 -9.06 -5.13 7.82
C LEU A 199 -10.47 -5.72 7.65
N LYS A 200 -10.63 -6.71 6.76
CA LYS A 200 -11.92 -7.40 6.55
C LYS A 200 -12.43 -8.10 7.80
N THR A 201 -11.52 -8.67 8.59
CA THR A 201 -11.84 -9.47 9.79
C THR A 201 -12.04 -8.59 11.02
N ASN A 202 -11.36 -7.45 11.07
CA ASN A 202 -11.32 -6.55 12.22
C ASN A 202 -12.06 -5.23 11.95
N ARG A 203 -13.12 -5.23 11.12
CA ARG A 203 -13.89 -4.02 10.75
C ARG A 203 -14.20 -3.17 11.99
N ARG A 204 -13.40 -2.13 12.21
CA ARG A 204 -13.54 -1.12 13.25
C ARG A 204 -13.98 0.16 12.61
#